data_AF-A0A529NZM4-F1
#
_entry.id   AF-A0A529NZM4-F1
#
_cell.length_a   1.000
_cell.length_b   1.000
_cell.length_c   1.000
_cell.angle_alpha   90.00
_cell.angle_beta   90.00
_cell.angle_gamma   90.00
#
_symmetry.space_group_name_H-M   'P 1'
#
loop_
_entity.id
_entity.type
_entity.pdbx_description
1 polymer ?
#
loop_
_entity_poly.entity_id
_entity_poly.type
_entity_poly.pdbx_seq_one_letter_code
_entity_poly.pdbx_strand_id
1 'polypeptide(L)'
;YLQECKVAYENLASRTGLESVKSVSQALVQAERYGTPVAHALRVLASESRDMRMNAAEKKAAALPPKLTVPMILFFLPVLFAIILGPAGIQVSQRGIFGDQHNSSSQ
;
A
#
# COMPACT_ATOMS: atom_id res chain seq x y z
N TYR A 1 3.59 41.37 22.58
CA TYR A 1 4.41 41.16 21.38
C TYR A 1 4.74 39.68 21.10
N LEU A 2 5.80 39.07 21.64
CA LEU A 2 6.19 37.68 21.26
C LEU A 2 5.11 36.61 21.51
N GLN A 3 4.34 36.75 22.61
CA GLN A 3 3.21 35.87 22.91
C GLN A 3 2.08 35.97 21.86
N GLU A 4 1.81 37.16 21.33
CA GLU A 4 0.75 37.39 20.34
C GLU A 4 1.10 36.81 18.97
N CYS A 5 2.37 36.91 18.54
CA CYS A 5 2.87 36.29 17.30
C CYS A 5 2.73 34.76 17.34
N LYS A 6 3.13 34.13 18.45
CA LYS A 6 2.98 32.68 18.65
C LYS A 6 1.51 32.25 18.53
N VAL A 7 0.61 32.96 19.19
CA VAL A 7 -0.83 32.68 19.11
C VAL A 7 -1.35 32.85 17.69
N ALA A 8 -0.88 33.86 16.94
CA ALA A 8 -1.24 34.02 15.54
C ALA A 8 -0.79 32.85 14.66
N TYR A 9 0.44 32.35 14.84
CA TYR A 9 0.95 31.18 14.12
C TYR A 9 0.24 29.87 14.48
N GLU A 10 -0.12 29.70 15.76
CA GLU A 10 -0.92 28.56 16.21
C GLU A 10 -2.34 28.61 15.63
N ASN A 11 -2.96 29.80 15.60
CA ASN A 11 -4.25 30.00 14.95
C ASN A 11 -4.19 29.69 13.45
N LEU A 12 -3.12 30.10 12.75
CA LEU A 12 -2.91 29.78 11.33
C LEU A 12 -2.82 28.25 11.09
N ALA A 13 -2.07 27.54 11.93
CA ALA A 13 -1.94 26.09 11.83
C ALA A 13 -3.28 25.39 12.11
N SER A 14 -4.01 25.83 13.14
CA SER A 14 -5.30 25.24 13.52
C SER A 14 -6.38 25.41 12.43
N ARG A 15 -6.40 26.55 11.73
CA ARG A 15 -7.39 26.85 10.69
C ARG A 15 -7.14 26.11 9.38
N THR A 16 -5.89 25.87 9.04
CA THR A 16 -5.53 25.18 7.79
C THR A 16 -5.63 23.67 7.93
N GLY A 17 -5.35 23.13 9.13
CA GLY A 17 -5.38 21.69 9.38
C GLY A 17 -4.35 20.89 8.58
N LEU A 18 -3.39 21.56 7.92
CA LEU A 18 -2.35 20.93 7.11
C LEU A 18 -1.08 20.75 7.94
N GLU A 19 -0.52 19.54 7.92
CA GLU A 19 0.69 19.22 8.68
C GLU A 19 1.89 20.05 8.24
N SER A 20 2.04 20.31 6.94
CA SER A 20 3.10 21.19 6.42
C SER A 20 2.98 22.62 6.96
N VAL A 21 1.76 23.14 7.12
CA VAL A 21 1.54 24.50 7.67
C VAL A 21 1.84 24.54 9.16
N LYS A 22 1.50 23.47 9.90
CA LYS A 22 1.86 23.31 11.31
C LYS A 22 3.38 23.33 11.50
N SER A 23 4.13 22.62 10.66
CA SER A 23 5.60 22.63 10.69
C SER A 23 6.15 24.03 10.37
N VAL A 24 5.55 24.76 9.43
CA VAL A 24 5.95 26.15 9.12
C VAL A 24 5.73 27.06 10.34
N SER A 25 4.56 26.99 10.98
CA SER A 25 4.25 27.78 12.18
C SER A 25 5.24 27.50 13.32
N GLN A 26 5.65 26.25 13.53
CA GLN A 26 6.65 25.89 14.53
C GLN A 26 8.04 26.46 14.20
N ALA A 27 8.46 26.39 12.94
CA ALA A 27 9.73 26.96 12.50
C ALA A 27 9.76 28.49 12.69
N LEU A 28 8.65 29.18 12.44
CA LEU A 28 8.51 30.62 12.67
C LEU A 28 8.62 30.98 14.16
N VAL A 29 7.97 30.22 15.05
CA VAL A 29 8.07 30.42 16.51
C VAL A 29 9.52 30.20 17.01
N GLN A 30 10.22 29.20 16.46
CA GLN A 30 11.62 28.93 16.82
C GLN A 30 12.54 30.06 16.34
N ALA A 31 12.32 30.57 15.13
CA ALA A 31 13.11 31.66 14.60
C ALA A 31 12.92 32.98 15.33
N GLU A 32 11.70 33.29 15.77
CA GLU A 32 11.43 34.49 16.57
C GLU A 32 12.08 34.40 17.95
N ARG A 33 12.11 33.19 18.56
CA ARG A 33 12.64 32.98 19.91
C ARG A 33 14.16 32.84 19.96
N TYR A 34 14.77 32.23 18.95
CA TYR A 34 16.18 31.84 18.95
C TYR A 34 16.99 32.45 17.81
N GLY A 35 16.37 33.21 16.91
CA GLY A 35 17.05 33.83 15.77
C GLY A 35 17.51 32.82 14.70
N THR A 36 16.95 31.61 14.66
CA THR A 36 17.33 30.59 13.68
C THR A 36 16.99 31.00 12.24
N PRO A 37 17.81 30.65 11.23
CA PRO A 37 17.60 31.08 9.85
C PRO A 37 16.26 30.59 9.24
N VAL A 38 15.27 31.48 9.15
CA VAL A 38 13.94 31.19 8.57
C VAL A 38 13.99 30.81 7.10
N ALA A 39 14.81 31.52 6.32
CA ALA A 39 14.82 31.36 4.86
C ALA A 39 15.24 29.94 4.43
N HIS A 40 16.22 29.35 5.13
CA HIS A 40 16.64 27.98 4.88
C HIS A 40 15.56 26.99 5.35
N ALA A 41 15.05 27.14 6.57
CA ALA A 41 14.01 26.27 7.12
C ALA A 41 12.75 26.23 6.23
N LEU A 42 12.27 27.39 5.76
CA LEU A 42 11.11 27.45 4.87
C LEU A 42 11.37 26.82 3.51
N ARG A 43 12.58 26.94 2.96
CA ARG A 43 12.95 26.25 1.71
C ARG A 43 12.92 24.74 1.87
N VAL A 44 13.47 24.22 2.96
CA VAL A 44 13.46 22.78 3.26
C VAL A 44 12.02 22.30 3.40
N LEU A 45 11.21 22.96 4.23
CA LEU A 45 9.80 22.59 4.43
C LEU A 45 8.98 22.68 3.14
N ALA A 46 9.27 23.65 2.26
CA ALA A 46 8.61 23.76 0.97
C ALA A 46 9.00 22.60 0.02
N SER A 47 10.25 22.13 0.07
CA SER A 47 10.68 20.94 -0.67
C SER A 47 10.02 19.69 -0.11
N GLU A 48 10.11 19.47 1.21
CA GLU A 48 9.50 18.32 1.88
C GLU A 48 8.00 18.23 1.61
N SER A 49 7.29 19.37 1.60
CA SER A 49 5.87 19.39 1.28
C SER A 49 5.57 18.97 -0.17
N ARG A 50 6.47 19.21 -1.12
CA ARG A 50 6.35 18.72 -2.50
C ARG A 50 6.66 17.23 -2.55
N ASP A 51 7.71 16.80 -1.87
CA ASP A 51 8.16 15.41 -1.82
C ASP A 51 7.11 14.52 -1.15
N MET A 52 6.47 14.98 -0.08
CA MET A 52 5.36 14.28 0.58
C MET A 52 4.19 14.02 -0.38
N ARG A 53 3.85 14.99 -1.24
CA ARG A 53 2.80 14.82 -2.26
C ARG A 53 3.20 13.81 -3.32
N MET A 54 4.47 13.83 -3.75
CA MET A 54 5.00 12.85 -4.70
C MET A 54 5.00 11.44 -4.08
N ASN A 55 5.55 11.27 -2.88
CA ASN A 55 5.56 9.99 -2.15
C ASN A 55 4.15 9.41 -1.97
N ALA A 56 3.15 10.24 -1.70
CA ALA A 56 1.77 9.79 -1.60
C ALA A 56 1.23 9.25 -2.94
N ALA A 57 1.62 9.87 -4.06
CA ALA A 57 1.28 9.41 -5.40
C ALA A 57 2.03 8.11 -5.75
N GLU A 58 3.33 8.05 -5.48
CA GLU A 58 4.16 6.86 -5.68
C GLU A 58 3.66 5.67 -4.87
N LYS A 59 3.28 5.88 -3.59
CA LYS A 59 2.69 4.84 -2.75
C LYS A 59 1.39 4.28 -3.36
N LYS A 60 0.55 5.15 -3.94
CA LYS A 60 -0.66 4.71 -4.64
C LYS A 60 -0.32 3.90 -5.88
N ALA A 61 0.68 4.34 -6.66
CA ALA A 61 1.13 3.64 -7.86
C ALA A 61 1.75 2.27 -7.54
N ALA A 62 2.62 2.19 -6.54
CA ALA A 62 3.27 0.96 -6.09
C ALA A 62 2.27 -0.07 -5.53
N ALA A 63 1.11 0.38 -5.04
CA ALA A 63 0.04 -0.51 -4.59
C ALA A 63 -0.86 -1.03 -5.73
N LEU A 64 -0.67 -0.59 -6.99
CA LEU A 64 -1.48 -1.05 -8.13
C LEU A 64 -1.21 -2.51 -8.52
N PRO A 65 0.05 -2.98 -8.67
CA PRO A 65 0.30 -4.34 -9.16
C PRO A 65 -0.32 -5.42 -8.26
N PRO A 66 -0.15 -5.41 -6.93
CA PRO A 66 -0.77 -6.42 -6.06
C PRO A 66 -2.31 -6.43 -6.13
N LYS A 67 -2.93 -5.26 -6.28
CA LYS A 67 -4.39 -5.16 -6.41
C LYS A 67 -4.92 -5.79 -7.70
N LEU A 68 -4.10 -5.83 -8.75
CA LEU A 68 -4.45 -6.47 -10.02
C LEU A 68 -4.08 -7.96 -10.03
N THR A 69 -2.93 -8.34 -9.47
CA THR A 69 -2.45 -9.73 -9.50
C THR A 69 -3.26 -10.66 -8.61
N VAL A 70 -3.70 -10.21 -7.43
CA VAL A 70 -4.49 -11.03 -6.49
C VAL A 70 -5.79 -11.56 -7.11
N PRO A 71 -6.70 -10.72 -7.65
CA PRO A 71 -7.91 -11.22 -8.30
C PRO A 71 -7.58 -12.08 -9.52
N MET A 72 -6.58 -11.69 -10.31
CA MET A 72 -6.17 -12.49 -11.48
C MET A 72 -5.79 -13.92 -11.09
N ILE A 73 -4.94 -14.08 -10.07
CA ILE A 73 -4.52 -15.38 -9.55
C ILE A 73 -5.71 -16.16 -8.98
N LEU A 74 -6.58 -15.50 -8.22
CA LEU A 74 -7.76 -16.12 -7.61
C LEU A 74 -8.72 -16.71 -8.66
N PHE A 75 -8.85 -16.09 -9.83
CA PHE A 75 -9.64 -16.64 -10.93
C PHE A 75 -8.86 -17.63 -11.80
N PHE A 76 -7.55 -17.47 -11.92
CA PHE A 76 -6.72 -18.32 -12.78
C PHE A 76 -6.44 -19.70 -12.15
N LEU A 77 -6.11 -19.74 -10.86
CA LEU A 77 -5.71 -20.97 -10.15
C LEU A 77 -6.81 -22.06 -10.12
N PRO A 78 -8.10 -21.77 -9.85
CA PRO A 78 -9.17 -22.77 -9.89
C PRO A 78 -9.37 -23.36 -11.29
N VAL A 79 -9.29 -22.52 -12.33
CA VAL A 79 -9.38 -22.95 -13.74
C VAL A 79 -8.21 -23.87 -14.08
N LEU A 80 -7.01 -23.54 -13.62
CA LEU A 80 -5.80 -24.35 -13.80
C LEU A 80 -5.94 -25.73 -13.14
N PHE A 81 -6.45 -25.78 -11.91
CA PHE A 81 -6.75 -27.05 -11.23
C PHE A 81 -7.79 -27.88 -11.96
N ALA A 82 -8.87 -27.27 -12.46
CA ALA A 82 -9.90 -27.98 -13.21
C ALA A 82 -9.35 -28.60 -14.50
N ILE A 83 -8.47 -27.87 -15.22
CA ILE A 83 -7.84 -28.35 -16.46
C ILE A 83 -6.83 -29.47 -16.20
N ILE A 84 -6.05 -29.40 -15.12
CA ILE A 84 -5.04 -30.42 -14.79
C ILE A 84 -5.68 -31.66 -14.16
N LEU A 85 -6.48 -31.47 -13.11
CA LEU A 85 -7.08 -32.58 -12.34
C LEU A 85 -8.28 -33.20 -13.06
N GLY A 86 -9.01 -32.46 -13.90
CA GLY A 86 -10.16 -32.97 -14.65
C GLY A 86 -9.85 -34.23 -15.47
N PRO A 87 -8.90 -34.19 -16.43
CA PRO A 87 -8.54 -35.38 -17.22
C PRO A 87 -7.81 -36.43 -16.40
N ALA A 88 -7.01 -36.04 -15.40
CA ALA A 88 -6.33 -36.99 -14.51
C ALA A 88 -7.34 -37.81 -13.69
N GLY A 89 -8.40 -37.18 -13.18
CA GLY A 89 -9.50 -37.83 -12.47
C GLY A 89 -10.27 -38.80 -13.36
N ILE A 90 -10.57 -38.40 -14.61
CA ILE A 90 -11.22 -39.29 -15.60
C ILE A 90 -10.32 -40.48 -15.92
N GLN A 91 -9.02 -40.27 -16.12
CA GLN A 91 -8.07 -41.35 -16.39
C GLN A 91 -7.94 -42.32 -15.21
N VAL A 92 -7.87 -41.83 -13.97
CA VAL A 92 -7.84 -42.69 -12.77
C VAL A 92 -9.15 -43.47 -12.63
N SER A 93 -10.29 -42.80 -12.81
CA SER A 93 -11.60 -43.46 -12.76
C SER A 93 -11.77 -44.53 -13.83
N GLN A 94 -11.21 -44.33 -15.04
CA GLN A 94 -11.24 -45.33 -16.11
C GLN A 94 -10.19 -46.45 -15.93
N ARG A 95 -9.12 -46.20 -15.19
CA ARG A 95 -7.93 -47.09 -15.12
C ARG A 95 -7.76 -47.81 -13.77
N GLY A 96 -8.48 -47.44 -12.71
CA GLY A 96 -8.37 -48.10 -11.42
C GLY A 96 -9.38 -47.65 -10.37
N ILE A 97 -10.46 -48.44 -10.22
CA ILE A 97 -11.06 -48.78 -8.92
C ILE A 97 -11.72 -50.17 -8.99
N PHE A 98 -12.14 -50.61 -10.18
CA PHE A 98 -12.51 -52.00 -10.43
C PHE A 98 -11.34 -52.75 -11.07
N GLY A 99 -10.29 -52.95 -10.28
CA GLY A 99 -9.45 -54.11 -10.48
C GLY A 99 -10.26 -55.32 -10.05
N ASP A 100 -11.07 -55.87 -10.96
CA ASP A 100 -11.64 -57.21 -10.77
C ASP A 100 -10.49 -58.21 -10.79
N GLN A 101 -9.96 -58.47 -9.60
CA GLN A 101 -9.28 -59.71 -9.30
C GLN A 101 -10.35 -60.82 -9.21
N HIS A 102 -10.79 -61.34 -10.35
CA HIS A 102 -11.46 -62.64 -10.36
C HIS A 102 -11.30 -63.37 -11.71
N ASN A 103 -10.21 -64.10 -11.84
CA ASN A 103 -10.30 -65.46 -12.39
C ASN A 103 -9.24 -66.34 -11.74
N SER A 104 -9.45 -66.65 -10.46
CA SER A 104 -9.03 -67.94 -9.93
C SER A 104 -10.16 -68.93 -10.21
N SER A 105 -9.78 -70.18 -10.43
CA SER A 105 -10.61 -71.38 -10.58
C SER A 105 -11.07 -71.74 -12.00
N SER A 106 -10.32 -72.71 -12.53
CA SER A 106 -10.84 -74.00 -13.00
C SER A 106 -11.13 -74.17 -14.49
N GLN A 107 -10.30 -75.06 -15.05
CA GLN A 107 -10.40 -75.82 -16.31
C GLN A 107 -9.96 -75.11 -17.59
#